data_AF-M7SWL3-F1
#
_entry.id   AF-M7SWL3-F1
#
_cell.length_a   1.000
_cell.length_b   1.000
_cell.length_c   1.000
_cell.angle_alpha   90.00
_cell.angle_beta   90.00
_cell.angle_gamma   90.00
#
_symmetry.space_group_name_H-M   'P 1'
#
loop_
_entity.id
_entity.type
_entity.pdbx_description
1 polymer ?
#
loop_
_entity_poly.entity_id
_entity_poly.type
_entity_poly.pdbx_seq_one_letter_code
_entity_poly.pdbx_strand_id
1 'polypeptide(L)'
;MARTKGAVRADEKYKKKLGLDWTPEQRDEYHKKNIKTVYLKRLEEPYPINNYFTAGTPKAKREWDAYWAGKPLADPRYNKGKRREIIDLDMSRLQYIIPQDESVIFRDADTKEIALVVLRNFTPDNKVRETMVDVCGEILKYRRDDRREDPGMLVHFGYTCGSRHEPQIQMASPCVRLNTPEKQERERNLNVKAQGMAGLIWNMMRSRLPPEIINAYNDLIEQNDLPRMDMMRDDDTFSFRIDGRSVTFRDLELPPPSGMSAINYARYTHRETNGNNWLVAYTAEAPRDPTKGGNFYMASYGIMMQPNANTVSAWHPQDYHGTTLYEMKEGPEKRAGFEVRCDGDINTGMVFEVSKAIKNARMRSPWLDERNKLKRKAPVREVKRLTKQTRYGLRARTTKRILSL
;
A
#
# COMPACT_ATOMS: atom_id res chain seq x y z
N MET A 1 -32.31 20.96 -31.82
CA MET A 1 -31.31 21.24 -30.75
C MET A 1 -30.43 20.02 -30.59
N ALA A 2 -29.19 20.09 -31.06
CA ALA A 2 -28.22 19.03 -30.89
C ALA A 2 -27.89 18.89 -29.39
N ARG A 3 -28.08 17.69 -28.83
CA ARG A 3 -27.60 17.37 -27.48
C ARG A 3 -26.08 17.48 -27.51
N THR A 4 -25.54 18.53 -26.91
CA THR A 4 -24.12 18.62 -26.56
C THR A 4 -23.75 17.37 -25.78
N LYS A 5 -22.91 16.50 -26.37
CA LYS A 5 -22.29 15.39 -25.64
C LYS A 5 -21.57 16.01 -24.44
N GLY A 6 -22.09 15.81 -23.23
CA GLY A 6 -21.50 16.33 -22.00
C GLY A 6 -20.05 15.86 -21.92
N ALA A 7 -19.13 16.79 -21.65
CA ALA A 7 -17.73 16.46 -21.45
C ALA A 7 -17.63 15.37 -20.36
N VAL A 8 -16.99 14.24 -20.68
CA VAL A 8 -16.77 13.17 -19.72
C VAL A 8 -15.95 13.74 -18.56
N ARG A 9 -16.43 13.57 -17.33
CA ARG A 9 -15.73 14.04 -16.13
C ARG A 9 -14.33 13.39 -16.07
N ALA A 10 -13.34 14.11 -15.58
CA ALA A 10 -11.96 13.64 -15.55
C ALA A 10 -11.79 12.33 -14.77
N ASP A 11 -12.52 12.17 -13.66
CA ASP A 11 -12.50 10.95 -12.86
C ASP A 11 -13.06 9.75 -13.63
N GLU A 12 -14.17 9.89 -14.35
CA GLU A 12 -14.72 8.83 -15.21
C GLU A 12 -13.75 8.39 -16.31
N LYS A 13 -13.03 9.35 -16.91
CA LYS A 13 -11.97 9.04 -17.88
C LYS A 13 -10.87 8.18 -17.24
N TYR A 14 -10.41 8.55 -16.05
CA TYR A 14 -9.30 7.84 -15.40
C TYR A 14 -9.73 6.53 -14.73
N LYS A 15 -10.98 6.39 -14.27
CA LYS A 15 -11.56 5.11 -13.84
C LYS A 15 -11.38 4.05 -14.93
N LYS A 16 -11.81 4.37 -16.16
CA LYS A 16 -11.66 3.48 -17.32
C LYS A 16 -10.20 3.29 -17.75
N LYS A 17 -9.44 4.38 -17.89
CA LYS A 17 -8.02 4.33 -18.32
C LYS A 17 -7.18 3.43 -17.42
N LEU A 18 -7.41 3.52 -16.11
CA LEU A 18 -6.63 2.79 -15.11
C LEU A 18 -7.28 1.48 -14.67
N GLY A 19 -8.49 1.17 -15.16
CA GLY A 19 -9.24 -0.03 -14.81
C GLY A 19 -9.56 -0.09 -13.31
N LEU A 20 -10.14 0.97 -12.77
CA LEU A 20 -10.51 1.07 -11.35
C LEU A 20 -11.88 0.46 -11.04
N ASP A 21 -12.65 0.15 -12.07
CA ASP A 21 -14.04 -0.27 -12.05
C ASP A 21 -14.27 -1.50 -12.93
N TRP A 22 -13.28 -2.42 -13.00
CA TRP A 22 -13.48 -3.65 -13.78
C TRP A 22 -14.63 -4.48 -13.22
N THR A 23 -15.44 -5.03 -14.11
CA THR A 23 -16.46 -6.02 -13.75
C THR A 23 -15.81 -7.37 -13.42
N PRO A 24 -16.50 -8.27 -12.70
CA PRO A 24 -16.02 -9.63 -12.48
C PRO A 24 -15.61 -10.34 -13.78
N GLU A 25 -16.38 -10.16 -14.86
CA GLU A 25 -16.11 -10.78 -16.16
C GLU A 25 -14.81 -10.26 -16.77
N GLN A 26 -14.54 -8.95 -16.67
CA GLN A 26 -13.29 -8.35 -17.17
C GLN A 26 -12.08 -8.86 -16.38
N ARG A 27 -12.22 -8.99 -15.05
CA ARG A 27 -11.18 -9.57 -14.20
C ARG A 27 -10.91 -11.02 -14.58
N ASP A 28 -11.96 -11.83 -14.70
CA ASP A 28 -11.84 -13.27 -14.97
C ASP A 28 -11.27 -13.53 -16.38
N GLU A 29 -11.65 -12.70 -17.36
CA GLU A 29 -11.03 -12.70 -18.68
C GLU A 29 -9.54 -12.32 -18.62
N TYR A 30 -9.18 -11.29 -17.85
CA TYR A 30 -7.79 -10.91 -17.62
C TYR A 30 -7.00 -12.05 -16.97
N HIS A 31 -7.56 -12.74 -15.96
CA HIS A 31 -6.92 -13.89 -15.31
C HIS A 31 -6.68 -15.02 -16.29
N LYS A 32 -7.72 -15.42 -17.03
CA LYS A 32 -7.65 -16.51 -18.01
C LYS A 32 -6.60 -16.25 -19.10
N LYS A 33 -6.45 -15.01 -19.53
CA LYS A 33 -5.55 -14.64 -20.64
C LYS A 33 -4.11 -14.40 -20.21
N ASN A 34 -3.89 -13.86 -19.01
CA ASN A 34 -2.60 -13.25 -18.65
C ASN A 34 -1.94 -13.87 -17.42
N ILE A 35 -2.62 -14.75 -16.69
CA ILE A 35 -2.12 -15.28 -15.42
C ILE A 35 -2.02 -16.80 -15.48
N LYS A 36 -0.82 -17.31 -15.23
CA LYS A 36 -0.58 -18.74 -15.06
C LYS A 36 -1.12 -19.20 -13.70
N THR A 37 -1.81 -20.34 -13.64
CA THR A 37 -2.11 -20.99 -12.36
C THR A 37 -1.15 -22.16 -12.15
N VAL A 38 -0.48 -22.21 -11.00
CA VAL A 38 0.44 -23.30 -10.64
C VAL A 38 -0.01 -23.91 -9.31
N TYR A 39 -0.02 -25.24 -9.23
CA TYR A 39 -0.29 -25.96 -8.00
C TYR A 39 1.03 -26.48 -7.43
N LEU A 40 1.38 -26.08 -6.21
CA LEU A 40 2.60 -26.52 -5.52
C LEU A 40 2.26 -27.12 -4.18
N LYS A 41 3.02 -28.15 -3.79
CA LYS A 41 2.91 -28.71 -2.44
C LYS A 41 3.65 -27.81 -1.48
N ARG A 42 3.03 -27.52 -0.34
CA ARG A 42 3.71 -26.94 0.80
C ARG A 42 4.91 -27.80 1.20
N LEU A 43 6.04 -27.17 1.51
CA LEU A 43 7.23 -27.87 2.01
C LEU A 43 7.01 -28.34 3.45
N GLU A 44 7.56 -29.51 3.78
CA GLU A 44 7.61 -30.00 5.17
C GLU A 44 8.42 -29.04 6.07
N GLU A 45 9.55 -28.56 5.55
CA GLU A 45 10.37 -27.52 6.17
C GLU A 45 10.46 -26.29 5.26
N PRO A 46 10.25 -25.07 5.79
CA PRO A 46 10.32 -23.88 4.97
C PRO A 46 11.74 -23.68 4.41
N TYR A 47 11.81 -23.25 3.16
CA TYR A 47 13.08 -22.90 2.53
C TYR A 47 13.01 -21.57 1.76
N PRO A 48 13.84 -20.56 2.08
CA PRO A 48 14.91 -20.55 3.10
C PRO A 48 14.44 -20.77 4.54
N ILE A 49 15.29 -21.33 5.39
CA ILE A 49 14.91 -21.75 6.76
C ILE A 49 14.56 -20.57 7.68
N ASN A 50 13.61 -20.80 8.60
CA ASN A 50 13.12 -19.80 9.54
C ASN A 50 14.22 -19.20 10.44
N ASN A 51 14.07 -17.93 10.80
CA ASN A 51 14.93 -17.18 11.73
C ASN A 51 16.33 -16.77 11.20
N TYR A 52 16.64 -17.01 9.93
CA TYR A 52 17.89 -16.59 9.29
C TYR A 52 17.65 -15.52 8.22
N PHE A 53 18.57 -14.57 8.12
CA PHE A 53 18.68 -13.76 6.91
C PHE A 53 19.21 -14.64 5.78
N THR A 54 18.75 -14.37 4.57
CA THR A 54 19.20 -15.11 3.38
C THR A 54 19.91 -14.16 2.45
N ALA A 55 21.15 -14.46 2.10
CA ALA A 55 21.87 -13.74 1.05
C ALA A 55 21.56 -14.37 -0.31
N GLY A 56 21.16 -13.54 -1.28
CA GLY A 56 20.95 -14.01 -2.66
C GLY A 56 22.26 -14.32 -3.38
N THR A 57 23.39 -13.77 -2.89
CA THR A 57 24.73 -14.01 -3.43
C THR A 57 25.75 -14.19 -2.31
N PRO A 58 26.85 -14.93 -2.55
CA PRO A 58 27.97 -15.01 -1.61
C PRO A 58 28.60 -13.63 -1.31
N LYS A 59 28.52 -12.69 -2.27
CA LYS A 59 29.00 -11.32 -2.09
C LYS A 59 28.15 -10.58 -1.04
N ALA A 60 26.83 -10.60 -1.18
CA ALA A 60 25.92 -10.00 -0.21
C ALA A 60 26.19 -10.55 1.20
N LYS A 61 26.34 -11.88 1.35
CA LYS A 61 26.65 -12.49 2.65
C LYS A 61 27.89 -11.87 3.31
N ARG A 62 29.02 -11.83 2.58
CA ARG A 62 30.29 -11.28 3.11
C ARG A 62 30.16 -9.80 3.49
N GLU A 63 29.48 -9.01 2.66
CA GLU A 63 29.30 -7.57 2.91
C GLU A 63 28.45 -7.30 4.14
N TRP A 64 27.37 -8.03 4.30
CA TRP A 64 26.48 -7.92 5.45
C TRP A 64 27.13 -8.43 6.73
N ASP A 65 27.83 -9.56 6.69
CA ASP A 65 28.61 -10.06 7.83
C ASP A 65 29.63 -9.01 8.30
N ALA A 66 30.40 -8.43 7.36
CA ALA A 66 31.38 -7.39 7.67
C ALA A 66 30.74 -6.11 8.20
N TYR A 67 29.61 -5.68 7.62
CA TYR A 67 28.88 -4.50 8.07
C TYR A 67 28.35 -4.65 9.49
N TRP A 68 27.81 -5.82 9.80
CA TRP A 68 27.18 -6.11 11.09
C TRP A 68 28.17 -6.40 12.21
N ALA A 69 29.36 -6.94 11.90
CA ALA A 69 30.43 -7.13 12.88
C ALA A 69 30.84 -5.83 13.58
N GLY A 70 30.81 -4.70 12.85
CA GLY A 70 31.18 -3.38 13.37
C GLY A 70 30.02 -2.52 13.88
N LYS A 71 28.77 -3.01 13.86
CA LYS A 71 27.60 -2.21 14.22
C LYS A 71 26.77 -2.86 15.32
N PRO A 72 26.69 -2.26 16.53
CA PRO A 72 25.79 -2.75 17.57
C PRO A 72 24.32 -2.65 17.10
N LEU A 73 23.44 -3.44 17.73
CA LEU A 73 21.99 -3.31 17.55
C LEU A 73 21.52 -1.95 18.07
N ALA A 74 20.58 -1.30 17.40
CA ALA A 74 19.97 -0.06 17.91
C ALA A 74 18.93 -0.34 19.02
N ASP A 75 18.28 -1.50 19.00
CA ASP A 75 17.40 -2.03 20.05
C ASP A 75 17.98 -3.32 20.64
N PRO A 76 18.48 -3.30 21.90
CA PRO A 76 19.07 -4.48 22.54
C PRO A 76 18.05 -5.59 22.82
N ARG A 77 16.74 -5.32 22.71
CA ARG A 77 15.69 -6.34 22.85
C ARG A 77 15.55 -7.20 21.61
N TYR A 78 16.06 -6.73 20.46
CA TYR A 78 15.96 -7.47 19.21
C TYR A 78 16.68 -8.82 19.33
N ASN A 79 15.94 -9.90 19.05
CA ASN A 79 16.47 -11.27 19.01
C ASN A 79 17.41 -11.59 20.21
N LYS A 80 16.96 -11.24 21.42
CA LYS A 80 17.72 -11.45 22.68
C LYS A 80 19.12 -10.79 22.67
N GLY A 81 19.23 -9.63 22.04
CA GLY A 81 20.47 -8.86 21.95
C GLY A 81 21.47 -9.39 20.93
N LYS A 82 21.04 -10.24 19.99
CA LYS A 82 21.92 -10.83 18.96
C LYS A 82 21.42 -10.55 17.56
N ARG A 83 22.33 -10.25 16.63
CA ARG A 83 21.99 -10.26 15.20
C ARG A 83 21.66 -11.69 14.75
N ARG A 84 20.76 -11.81 13.79
CA ARG A 84 20.45 -13.09 13.17
C ARG A 84 21.54 -13.45 12.18
N GLU A 85 21.84 -14.74 12.08
CA GLU A 85 22.81 -15.25 11.13
C GLU A 85 22.31 -15.12 9.69
N ILE A 86 23.26 -15.12 8.76
CA ILE A 86 23.02 -15.06 7.32
C ILE A 86 23.38 -16.42 6.72
N ILE A 87 22.48 -16.97 5.92
CA ILE A 87 22.72 -18.18 5.12
C ILE A 87 22.76 -17.84 3.63
N ASP A 88 23.47 -18.65 2.85
CA ASP A 88 23.44 -18.56 1.40
C ASP A 88 22.15 -19.19 0.85
N LEU A 89 21.59 -18.55 -0.17
CA LEU A 89 20.48 -19.11 -0.95
C LEU A 89 21.00 -20.23 -1.86
N ASP A 90 20.47 -21.42 -1.68
CA ASP A 90 20.62 -22.59 -2.54
C ASP A 90 19.40 -22.71 -3.44
N MET A 91 19.58 -22.30 -4.69
CA MET A 91 18.52 -22.28 -5.70
C MET A 91 17.97 -23.68 -6.02
N SER A 92 18.73 -24.76 -5.77
CA SER A 92 18.30 -26.13 -6.06
C SER A 92 17.20 -26.64 -5.11
N ARG A 93 17.02 -25.95 -3.98
CA ARG A 93 15.99 -26.27 -2.98
C ARG A 93 14.67 -25.52 -3.20
N LEU A 94 14.62 -24.60 -4.16
CA LEU A 94 13.40 -23.90 -4.54
C LEU A 94 12.56 -24.80 -5.45
N GLN A 95 11.24 -24.80 -5.25
CA GLN A 95 10.30 -25.45 -6.16
C GLN A 95 10.03 -24.59 -7.40
N TYR A 96 10.06 -23.26 -7.25
CA TYR A 96 9.72 -22.34 -8.33
C TYR A 96 10.41 -20.99 -8.20
N ILE A 97 10.85 -20.44 -9.32
CA ILE A 97 11.38 -19.08 -9.42
C ILE A 97 10.50 -18.32 -10.39
N ILE A 98 9.82 -17.27 -9.92
CA ILE A 98 8.96 -16.42 -10.74
C ILE A 98 9.85 -15.40 -11.43
N PRO A 99 9.99 -15.44 -12.77
CA PRO A 99 10.78 -14.46 -13.50
C PRO A 99 10.09 -13.08 -13.50
N GLN A 100 10.83 -12.04 -13.94
CA GLN A 100 10.36 -10.65 -13.89
C GLN A 100 9.12 -10.39 -14.76
N ASP A 101 8.90 -11.16 -15.81
CA ASP A 101 7.82 -11.01 -16.79
C ASP A 101 6.59 -11.91 -16.54
N GLU A 102 6.64 -12.78 -15.53
CA GLU A 102 5.57 -13.74 -15.27
C GLU A 102 4.58 -13.26 -14.20
N SER A 103 3.29 -13.26 -14.56
CA SER A 103 2.17 -13.16 -13.62
C SER A 103 1.62 -14.55 -13.33
N VAL A 104 1.44 -14.87 -12.05
CA VAL A 104 1.11 -16.23 -11.61
C VAL A 104 0.27 -16.22 -10.33
N ILE A 105 -0.67 -17.15 -10.25
CA ILE A 105 -1.39 -17.52 -9.03
C ILE A 105 -0.92 -18.92 -8.63
N PHE A 106 -0.33 -19.02 -7.44
CA PHE A 106 -0.03 -20.29 -6.81
C PHE A 106 -1.20 -20.72 -5.94
N ARG A 107 -1.57 -21.99 -6.08
CA ARG A 107 -2.51 -22.67 -5.20
C ARG A 107 -1.80 -23.82 -4.49
N ASP A 108 -2.16 -24.05 -3.25
CA ASP A 108 -1.74 -25.25 -2.55
C ASP A 108 -2.26 -26.49 -3.30
N ALA A 109 -1.39 -27.45 -3.54
CA ALA A 109 -1.72 -28.64 -4.32
C ALA A 109 -2.74 -29.53 -3.63
N ASP A 110 -2.84 -29.49 -2.30
CA ASP A 110 -3.72 -30.35 -1.52
C ASP A 110 -5.05 -29.63 -1.21
N THR A 111 -5.01 -28.42 -0.66
CA THR A 111 -6.21 -27.66 -0.27
C THR A 111 -6.85 -26.87 -1.41
N LYS A 112 -6.09 -26.61 -2.49
CA LYS A 112 -6.48 -25.76 -3.63
C LYS A 112 -6.67 -24.28 -3.29
N GLU A 113 -6.43 -23.87 -2.05
CA GLU A 113 -6.48 -22.47 -1.61
C GLU A 113 -5.34 -21.67 -2.25
N ILE A 114 -5.52 -20.36 -2.41
CA ILE A 114 -4.47 -19.50 -2.96
C ILE A 114 -3.35 -19.35 -1.91
N ALA A 115 -2.11 -19.63 -2.32
CA ALA A 115 -0.92 -19.45 -1.49
C ALA A 115 -0.22 -18.10 -1.76
N LEU A 116 -0.12 -17.72 -3.04
CA LEU A 116 0.56 -16.50 -3.48
C LEU A 116 -0.04 -16.04 -4.80
N VAL A 117 -0.30 -14.74 -4.92
CA VAL A 117 -0.65 -14.08 -6.19
C VAL A 117 0.48 -13.13 -6.56
N VAL A 118 0.91 -13.13 -7.82
CA VAL A 118 1.85 -12.17 -8.39
C VAL A 118 1.30 -11.64 -9.71
N LEU A 119 1.07 -10.33 -9.80
CA LEU A 119 0.61 -9.65 -11.01
C LEU A 119 1.68 -8.64 -11.46
N ARG A 120 2.24 -8.85 -12.65
CA ARG A 120 3.19 -7.93 -13.30
C ARG A 120 2.46 -6.89 -14.12
N ASN A 121 3.15 -5.79 -14.43
CA ASN A 121 2.63 -4.70 -15.26
C ASN A 121 1.29 -4.15 -14.75
N PHE A 122 1.15 -4.04 -13.43
CA PHE A 122 -0.14 -3.87 -12.75
C PHE A 122 -0.79 -2.50 -12.99
N THR A 123 0.00 -1.43 -12.93
CA THR A 123 -0.41 -0.05 -13.22
C THR A 123 -0.20 0.22 -14.71
N PRO A 124 -1.24 0.51 -15.50
CA PRO A 124 -1.14 0.65 -16.95
C PRO A 124 -0.49 1.97 -17.41
N ASP A 125 -0.29 2.92 -16.50
CA ASP A 125 0.29 4.24 -16.79
C ASP A 125 1.59 4.46 -15.99
N ASN A 126 2.72 4.50 -16.70
CA ASN A 126 4.03 4.68 -16.08
C ASN A 126 4.18 6.03 -15.36
N LYS A 127 3.55 7.12 -15.83
CA LYS A 127 3.63 8.43 -15.15
C LYS A 127 2.88 8.41 -13.82
N VAL A 128 1.79 7.67 -13.77
CA VAL A 128 1.05 7.40 -12.53
C VAL A 128 1.95 6.63 -11.56
N ARG A 129 2.62 5.57 -12.02
CA ARG A 129 3.58 4.80 -11.22
C ARG A 129 4.74 5.66 -10.71
N GLU A 130 5.37 6.48 -11.56
CA GLU A 130 6.43 7.41 -11.17
C GLU A 130 5.96 8.37 -10.07
N THR A 131 4.74 8.89 -10.19
CA THR A 131 4.14 9.74 -9.14
C THR A 131 3.96 8.96 -7.82
N MET A 132 3.67 7.65 -7.86
CA MET A 132 3.59 6.82 -6.66
C MET A 132 4.97 6.62 -6.02
N VAL A 133 6.02 6.45 -6.83
CA VAL A 133 7.41 6.38 -6.35
C VAL A 133 7.79 7.64 -5.59
N ASP A 134 7.46 8.82 -6.12
CA ASP A 134 7.69 10.10 -5.44
C ASP A 134 6.98 10.18 -4.09
N VAL A 135 5.71 9.75 -4.03
CA VAL A 135 4.93 9.75 -2.78
C VAL A 135 5.52 8.77 -1.76
N CYS A 136 5.92 7.56 -2.18
CA CYS A 136 6.64 6.61 -1.33
C CYS A 136 7.91 7.23 -0.74
N GLY A 137 8.71 7.91 -1.58
CA GLY A 137 9.92 8.62 -1.15
C GLY A 137 9.64 9.74 -0.14
N GLU A 138 8.58 10.53 -0.34
CA GLU A 138 8.15 11.54 0.63
C GLU A 138 7.73 10.92 1.97
N ILE A 139 6.97 9.81 1.96
CA ILE A 139 6.59 9.09 3.18
C ILE A 139 7.83 8.64 3.94
N LEU A 140 8.76 7.95 3.27
CA LEU A 140 10.00 7.45 3.86
C LEU A 140 10.87 8.56 4.46
N LYS A 141 10.90 9.74 3.81
CA LYS A 141 11.67 10.89 4.27
C LYS A 141 11.12 11.52 5.55
N TYR A 142 9.80 11.57 5.72
CA TYR A 142 9.17 12.37 6.77
C TYR A 142 8.54 11.55 7.90
N ARG A 143 8.56 10.22 7.80
CA ARG A 143 7.99 9.31 8.80
C ARG A 143 9.06 8.50 9.51
N ARG A 144 8.69 7.92 10.65
CA ARG A 144 9.60 7.18 11.51
C ARG A 144 9.69 5.72 11.04
N ASP A 145 10.91 5.22 10.86
CA ASP A 145 11.15 3.79 10.61
C ASP A 145 10.71 2.92 11.79
N ASP A 146 9.92 1.90 11.45
CA ASP A 146 9.34 0.95 12.37
C ASP A 146 10.27 -0.25 12.63
N ARG A 147 11.28 -0.46 11.78
CA ARG A 147 12.10 -1.70 11.76
C ARG A 147 13.60 -1.42 11.71
N ARG A 148 14.10 -0.72 12.72
CA ARG A 148 15.49 -0.23 12.82
C ARG A 148 16.63 -1.27 12.74
N GLU A 149 16.32 -2.54 12.98
CA GLU A 149 17.32 -3.62 12.91
C GLU A 149 17.31 -4.39 11.58
N ASP A 150 16.23 -4.23 10.81
CA ASP A 150 16.11 -4.88 9.52
C ASP A 150 16.76 -3.96 8.45
N PRO A 151 17.43 -4.53 7.42
CA PRO A 151 17.89 -3.80 6.25
C PRO A 151 16.83 -2.88 5.63
N GLY A 152 17.26 -1.73 5.11
CA GLY A 152 16.38 -0.74 4.49
C GLY A 152 15.48 0.00 5.50
N MET A 153 14.28 0.41 5.04
CA MET A 153 13.28 1.06 5.89
C MET A 153 11.87 0.56 5.58
N LEU A 154 11.04 0.47 6.62
CA LEU A 154 9.62 0.19 6.50
C LEU A 154 8.85 1.15 7.41
N VAL A 155 7.89 1.87 6.84
CA VAL A 155 7.28 3.01 7.52
C VAL A 155 5.78 3.10 7.31
N HIS A 156 5.01 3.18 8.40
CA HIS A 156 3.56 3.34 8.34
C HIS A 156 3.07 4.70 7.81
N PHE A 157 1.91 4.67 7.14
CA PHE A 157 1.06 5.82 6.81
C PHE A 157 -0.43 5.45 6.95
N GLY A 158 -1.30 6.47 7.03
CA GLY A 158 -2.71 6.27 7.39
C GLY A 158 -2.91 6.10 8.89
N TYR A 159 -3.83 5.24 9.29
CA TYR A 159 -4.11 4.95 10.70
C TYR A 159 -3.14 3.92 11.28
N THR A 160 -2.88 4.01 12.58
CA THR A 160 -2.03 3.12 13.36
C THR A 160 -2.65 2.90 14.73
N CYS A 161 -2.09 1.99 15.53
CA CYS A 161 -2.53 1.75 16.90
C CYS A 161 -1.99 2.76 17.94
N GLY A 162 -1.25 3.78 17.51
CA GLY A 162 -0.67 4.78 18.42
C GLY A 162 0.32 4.18 19.43
N SER A 163 0.32 4.71 20.65
CA SER A 163 1.20 4.28 21.74
C SER A 163 0.92 2.83 22.16
N ARG A 164 1.98 2.05 22.42
CA ARG A 164 1.84 0.69 22.97
C ARG A 164 1.25 0.67 24.38
N HIS A 165 1.45 1.73 25.15
CA HIS A 165 0.97 1.83 26.54
C HIS A 165 -0.51 2.22 26.62
N GLU A 166 -0.99 2.97 25.63
CA GLU A 166 -2.38 3.41 25.53
C GLU A 166 -2.82 3.33 24.06
N PRO A 167 -3.09 2.10 23.57
CA PRO A 167 -3.35 1.88 22.16
C PRO A 167 -4.69 2.52 21.76
N GLN A 168 -4.61 3.45 20.81
CA GLN A 168 -5.75 4.18 20.25
C GLN A 168 -5.53 4.34 18.75
N ILE A 169 -6.62 4.39 17.98
CA ILE A 169 -6.51 4.69 16.56
C ILE A 169 -5.98 6.12 16.41
N GLN A 170 -4.83 6.25 15.77
CA GLN A 170 -4.17 7.53 15.53
C GLN A 170 -3.51 7.54 14.17
N MET A 171 -3.34 8.72 13.59
CA MET A 171 -2.55 8.90 12.36
C MET A 171 -1.09 8.51 12.60
N ALA A 172 -0.46 7.90 11.59
CA ALA A 172 0.95 7.52 11.62
C ALA A 172 1.82 8.74 11.98
N SER A 173 2.75 8.58 12.91
CA SER A 173 3.52 9.70 13.45
C SER A 173 4.64 10.15 12.51
N PRO A 174 4.87 11.47 12.35
CA PRO A 174 6.03 11.98 11.63
C PRO A 174 7.33 11.72 12.41
N CYS A 175 8.47 11.70 11.72
CA CYS A 175 9.79 11.61 12.36
C CYS A 175 10.28 12.93 12.98
N VAL A 176 9.54 14.02 12.78
CA VAL A 176 9.86 15.37 13.30
C VAL A 176 8.68 15.97 14.06
N ARG A 177 8.98 16.85 15.03
CA ARG A 177 7.94 17.62 15.73
C ARG A 177 7.23 18.58 14.76
N LEU A 178 5.90 18.62 14.83
CA LEU A 178 5.02 19.50 14.03
C LEU A 178 4.80 20.86 14.70
N ASN A 179 5.89 21.52 15.08
CA ASN A 179 5.87 22.74 15.88
C ASN A 179 5.77 24.05 15.08
N THR A 180 5.60 23.97 13.76
CA THR A 180 5.37 25.16 12.91
C THR A 180 4.21 24.91 11.94
N PRO A 181 3.49 25.97 11.51
CA PRO A 181 2.40 25.84 10.53
C PRO A 181 2.84 25.16 9.23
N GLU A 182 4.06 25.42 8.75
CA GLU A 182 4.59 24.84 7.51
C GLU A 182 4.79 23.34 7.65
N LYS A 183 5.29 22.87 8.81
CA LYS A 183 5.47 21.44 9.08
C LYS A 183 4.13 20.72 9.17
N GLN A 184 3.14 21.36 9.81
CA GLN A 184 1.77 20.83 9.91
C GLN A 184 1.10 20.77 8.53
N GLU A 185 1.29 21.79 7.69
CA GLU A 185 0.74 21.82 6.34
C GLU A 185 1.40 20.78 5.42
N ARG A 186 2.73 20.63 5.48
CA ARG A 186 3.43 19.55 4.77
C ARG A 186 2.87 18.19 5.16
N GLU A 187 2.67 17.97 6.45
CA GLU A 187 2.15 16.72 6.99
C GLU A 187 0.71 16.44 6.50
N ARG A 188 -0.18 17.43 6.52
CA ARG A 188 -1.52 17.32 5.95
C ARG A 188 -1.47 16.97 4.45
N ASN A 189 -0.62 17.66 3.69
CA ASN A 189 -0.46 17.41 2.26
C ASN A 189 0.09 16.02 1.97
N LEU A 190 1.05 15.54 2.78
CA LEU A 190 1.57 14.18 2.66
C LEU A 190 0.48 13.13 2.94
N ASN A 191 -0.37 13.35 3.94
CA ASN A 191 -1.50 12.45 4.21
C ASN A 191 -2.48 12.40 3.02
N VAL A 192 -2.80 13.54 2.40
CA VAL A 192 -3.65 13.58 1.20
C VAL A 192 -2.99 12.83 0.02
N LYS A 193 -1.69 13.03 -0.21
CA LYS A 193 -0.95 12.31 -1.26
C LYS A 193 -0.93 10.81 -1.01
N ALA A 194 -0.63 10.39 0.22
CA ALA A 194 -0.57 8.99 0.62
C ALA A 194 -1.95 8.31 0.49
N GLN A 195 -3.02 8.99 0.92
CA GLN A 195 -4.39 8.53 0.71
C GLN A 195 -4.72 8.38 -0.78
N GLY A 196 -4.38 9.38 -1.59
CA GLY A 196 -4.63 9.36 -3.03
C GLY A 196 -3.94 8.18 -3.72
N MET A 197 -2.67 7.96 -3.39
CA MET A 197 -1.87 6.85 -3.86
C MET A 197 -2.50 5.51 -3.48
N ALA A 198 -2.79 5.34 -2.18
CA ALA A 198 -3.39 4.14 -1.64
C ALA A 198 -4.78 3.87 -2.24
N GLY A 199 -5.62 4.90 -2.38
CA GLY A 199 -6.96 4.78 -2.94
C GLY A 199 -6.93 4.33 -4.40
N LEU A 200 -5.98 4.87 -5.17
CA LEU A 200 -5.82 4.49 -6.57
C LEU A 200 -5.38 3.02 -6.71
N ILE A 201 -4.37 2.61 -5.96
CA ILE A 201 -3.84 1.23 -5.99
C ILE A 201 -4.87 0.25 -5.44
N TRP A 202 -5.55 0.59 -4.34
CA TRP A 202 -6.58 -0.26 -3.75
C TRP A 202 -7.71 -0.53 -4.75
N ASN A 203 -8.21 0.47 -5.47
CA ASN A 203 -9.28 0.23 -6.45
C ASN A 203 -8.81 -0.53 -7.70
N MET A 204 -7.53 -0.39 -8.09
CA MET A 204 -6.93 -1.31 -9.08
C MET A 204 -6.86 -2.74 -8.54
N MET A 205 -6.50 -2.94 -7.27
CA MET A 205 -6.45 -4.25 -6.62
C MET A 205 -7.83 -4.88 -6.53
N ARG A 206 -8.86 -4.13 -6.13
CA ARG A 206 -10.26 -4.57 -6.12
C ARG A 206 -10.73 -5.08 -7.47
N SER A 207 -10.30 -4.40 -8.53
CA SER A 207 -10.65 -4.73 -9.92
C SER A 207 -9.90 -5.96 -10.47
N ARG A 208 -8.75 -6.32 -9.89
CA ARG A 208 -7.80 -7.28 -10.51
C ARG A 208 -7.43 -8.47 -9.67
N LEU A 209 -7.45 -8.38 -8.34
CA LEU A 209 -7.11 -9.50 -7.47
C LEU A 209 -8.28 -10.48 -7.35
N PRO A 210 -8.00 -11.76 -7.03
CA PRO A 210 -9.01 -12.70 -6.58
C PRO A 210 -9.91 -12.09 -5.49
N PRO A 211 -11.25 -12.19 -5.61
CA PRO A 211 -12.18 -11.53 -4.69
C PRO A 211 -12.02 -11.98 -3.23
N GLU A 212 -11.58 -13.22 -2.98
CA GLU A 212 -11.29 -13.73 -1.62
C GLU A 212 -10.27 -12.87 -0.85
N ILE A 213 -9.30 -12.27 -1.54
CA ILE A 213 -8.29 -11.39 -0.91
C ILE A 213 -8.94 -10.07 -0.50
N ILE A 214 -9.73 -9.48 -1.40
CA ILE A 214 -10.38 -8.18 -1.20
C ILE A 214 -11.46 -8.28 -0.13
N ASN A 215 -12.27 -9.33 -0.18
CA ASN A 215 -13.32 -9.60 0.80
C ASN A 215 -12.73 -9.76 2.20
N ALA A 216 -11.57 -10.42 2.36
CA ALA A 216 -10.93 -10.54 3.67
C ALA A 216 -10.59 -9.18 4.31
N TYR A 217 -10.20 -8.16 3.53
CA TYR A 217 -10.03 -6.79 4.06
C TYR A 217 -11.37 -6.15 4.40
N ASN A 218 -12.36 -6.25 3.52
CA ASN A 218 -13.67 -5.63 3.72
C ASN A 218 -14.39 -6.21 4.94
N ASP A 219 -14.44 -7.54 5.04
CA ASP A 219 -15.05 -8.26 6.15
C ASP A 219 -14.38 -7.90 7.47
N LEU A 220 -13.05 -7.84 7.51
CA LEU A 220 -12.31 -7.45 8.72
C LEU A 220 -12.62 -6.01 9.13
N ILE A 221 -12.66 -5.08 8.18
CA ILE A 221 -12.95 -3.67 8.41
C ILE A 221 -14.37 -3.51 8.95
N GLU A 222 -15.35 -4.18 8.34
CA GLU A 222 -16.75 -4.13 8.76
C GLU A 222 -16.97 -4.76 10.14
N GLN A 223 -16.49 -6.00 10.33
CA GLN A 223 -16.67 -6.75 11.58
C GLN A 223 -16.08 -6.06 12.81
N ASN A 224 -15.03 -5.26 12.62
CA ASN A 224 -14.35 -4.57 13.72
C ASN A 224 -14.58 -3.06 13.69
N ASP A 225 -15.44 -2.58 12.79
CA ASP A 225 -15.76 -1.16 12.60
C ASP A 225 -14.48 -0.29 12.56
N LEU A 226 -13.57 -0.69 11.68
CA LEU A 226 -12.30 0.00 11.48
C LEU A 226 -12.49 1.18 10.51
N PRO A 227 -11.80 2.31 10.75
CA PRO A 227 -11.82 3.40 9.77
C PRO A 227 -11.11 2.97 8.50
N ARG A 228 -11.78 3.19 7.37
CA ARG A 228 -11.07 3.35 6.09
C ARG A 228 -10.10 4.52 6.20
N MET A 229 -9.03 4.51 5.41
CA MET A 229 -8.04 5.60 5.42
C MET A 229 -8.63 6.87 4.76
N ASP A 230 -9.49 7.56 5.51
CA ASP A 230 -10.17 8.81 5.15
C ASP A 230 -9.37 10.06 5.56
N MET A 231 -8.24 9.88 6.26
CA MET A 231 -7.38 10.95 6.77
C MET A 231 -8.11 11.98 7.63
N MET A 232 -9.11 11.53 8.41
CA MET A 232 -9.96 12.35 9.27
C MET A 232 -10.78 13.39 8.48
N ARG A 233 -11.06 13.12 7.20
CA ARG A 233 -11.95 13.92 6.37
C ARG A 233 -13.40 13.48 6.56
N ASP A 234 -14.32 14.40 6.24
CA ASP A 234 -15.76 14.18 6.27
C ASP A 234 -16.35 13.86 4.88
N ASP A 235 -15.51 13.38 3.95
CA ASP A 235 -15.94 12.91 2.64
C ASP A 235 -15.33 11.56 2.29
N ASP A 236 -16.06 10.78 1.48
CA ASP A 236 -15.62 9.47 0.98
C ASP A 236 -14.83 9.60 -0.33
N THR A 237 -13.97 10.63 -0.41
CA THR A 237 -13.21 10.94 -1.62
C THR A 237 -11.71 10.84 -1.40
N PHE A 238 -10.99 10.58 -2.47
CA PHE A 238 -9.53 10.74 -2.49
C PHE A 238 -9.11 11.44 -3.78
N SER A 239 -7.96 12.10 -3.75
CA SER A 239 -7.42 12.79 -4.91
C SER A 239 -6.00 12.34 -5.20
N PHE A 240 -5.68 12.14 -6.48
CA PHE A 240 -4.33 11.77 -6.92
C PHE A 240 -3.89 12.61 -8.11
N ARG A 241 -2.57 12.83 -8.24
CA ARG A 241 -2.02 13.62 -9.35
C ARG A 241 -1.81 12.70 -10.56
N ILE A 242 -2.50 12.99 -11.65
CA ILE A 242 -2.42 12.26 -12.92
C ILE A 242 -2.21 13.27 -14.04
N ASP A 243 -1.19 13.08 -14.87
CA ASP A 243 -0.83 14.00 -15.96
C ASP A 243 -0.67 15.45 -15.46
N GLY A 244 -0.05 15.62 -14.28
CA GLY A 244 0.20 16.92 -13.65
C GLY A 244 -1.03 17.58 -13.02
N ARG A 245 -2.22 16.95 -13.07
CA ARG A 245 -3.48 17.50 -12.53
C ARG A 245 -3.98 16.68 -11.35
N SER A 246 -4.57 17.35 -10.36
CA SER A 246 -5.29 16.65 -9.30
C SER A 246 -6.63 16.13 -9.81
N VAL A 247 -6.87 14.83 -9.65
CA VAL A 247 -8.13 14.17 -10.01
C VAL A 247 -8.76 13.64 -8.73
N THR A 248 -9.98 14.10 -8.41
CA THR A 248 -10.75 13.63 -7.25
C THR A 248 -11.74 12.55 -7.66
N PHE A 249 -11.64 11.39 -7.03
CA PHE A 249 -12.54 10.25 -7.22
C PHE A 249 -13.62 10.24 -6.13
N ARG A 250 -14.89 10.07 -6.51
CA ARG A 250 -16.05 10.18 -5.60
C ARG A 250 -16.86 8.90 -5.42
N ASP A 251 -16.76 7.97 -6.37
CA ASP A 251 -17.56 6.73 -6.37
C ASP A 251 -16.62 5.51 -6.39
N LEU A 252 -15.53 5.61 -5.63
CA LEU A 252 -14.55 4.55 -5.43
C LEU A 252 -14.37 4.32 -3.94
N GLU A 253 -13.97 3.12 -3.58
CA GLU A 253 -13.82 2.73 -2.18
C GLU A 253 -12.54 3.35 -1.60
N LEU A 254 -12.62 3.91 -0.39
CA LEU A 254 -11.43 4.33 0.33
C LEU A 254 -10.53 3.12 0.65
N PRO A 255 -9.20 3.31 0.69
CA PRO A 255 -8.28 2.21 0.96
C PRO A 255 -8.41 1.68 2.41
N PRO A 256 -7.81 0.51 2.69
CA PRO A 256 -7.72 -0.04 4.04
C PRO A 256 -7.15 0.98 5.04
N PRO A 257 -7.42 0.83 6.36
CA PRO A 257 -7.04 1.80 7.38
C PRO A 257 -5.57 2.26 7.33
N SER A 258 -4.67 1.34 6.99
CA SER A 258 -3.24 1.50 7.11
C SER A 258 -2.49 0.96 5.91
N GLY A 259 -1.34 1.57 5.65
CA GLY A 259 -0.34 1.02 4.74
C GLY A 259 1.07 1.30 5.24
N MET A 260 2.05 0.63 4.66
CA MET A 260 3.47 0.87 4.91
C MET A 260 4.16 1.20 3.60
N SER A 261 5.04 2.20 3.59
CA SER A 261 5.98 2.45 2.49
C SER A 261 7.31 1.80 2.84
N ALA A 262 7.96 1.19 1.85
CA ALA A 262 9.23 0.49 2.05
C ALA A 262 10.28 0.97 1.05
N ILE A 263 11.55 1.00 1.46
CA ILE A 263 12.69 1.12 0.54
C ILE A 263 13.79 0.14 0.91
N ASN A 264 14.24 -0.64 -0.07
CA ASN A 264 15.29 -1.66 0.06
C ASN A 264 15.10 -2.57 1.30
N TYR A 265 13.85 -2.74 1.72
CA TYR A 265 13.54 -3.48 2.95
C TYR A 265 13.80 -4.96 2.72
N ALA A 266 14.61 -5.55 3.58
CA ALA A 266 14.83 -6.99 3.60
C ALA A 266 14.66 -7.54 4.99
N ARG A 267 14.15 -8.77 5.08
CA ARG A 267 13.90 -9.42 6.37
C ARG A 267 14.15 -10.92 6.28
N TYR A 268 14.70 -11.45 7.36
CA TYR A 268 14.90 -12.87 7.60
C TYR A 268 13.62 -13.68 7.39
N THR A 269 13.74 -14.99 7.15
CA THR A 269 12.56 -15.86 7.03
C THR A 269 11.76 -15.82 8.33
N HIS A 270 10.49 -15.45 8.24
CA HIS A 270 9.64 -15.29 9.41
C HIS A 270 8.16 -15.51 9.06
N ARG A 271 7.32 -15.45 10.09
CA ARG A 271 5.87 -15.30 9.99
C ARG A 271 5.45 -14.03 10.70
N GLU A 272 4.32 -13.48 10.29
CA GLU A 272 3.74 -12.31 10.91
C GLU A 272 2.34 -12.62 11.45
N THR A 273 2.08 -12.14 12.66
CA THR A 273 0.72 -12.14 13.20
C THR A 273 0.06 -10.83 12.78
N ASN A 274 -0.89 -10.94 11.86
CA ASN A 274 -1.63 -9.80 11.34
C ASN A 274 -3.11 -9.88 11.74
N GLY A 275 -3.85 -8.78 11.64
CA GLY A 275 -5.31 -8.77 11.84
C GLY A 275 -6.04 -9.33 10.63
N ASN A 276 -5.49 -9.12 9.43
CA ASN A 276 -5.97 -9.72 8.19
C ASN A 276 -5.20 -11.01 7.87
N ASN A 277 -5.90 -11.97 7.24
CA ASN A 277 -5.30 -13.18 6.69
C ASN A 277 -4.46 -12.92 5.44
N TRP A 278 -4.55 -11.75 4.83
CA TRP A 278 -3.76 -11.37 3.66
C TRP A 278 -2.89 -10.15 3.94
N LEU A 279 -1.70 -10.17 3.35
CA LEU A 279 -0.89 -8.99 3.04
C LEU A 279 -0.89 -8.79 1.54
N VAL A 280 -0.98 -7.53 1.10
CA VAL A 280 -0.88 -7.17 -0.32
C VAL A 280 0.15 -6.07 -0.47
N ALA A 281 1.19 -6.34 -1.25
CA ALA A 281 2.24 -5.37 -1.59
C ALA A 281 2.11 -4.91 -3.04
N TYR A 282 2.49 -3.66 -3.27
CA TYR A 282 2.73 -3.11 -4.59
C TYR A 282 4.17 -2.58 -4.65
N THR A 283 5.01 -3.23 -5.45
CA THR A 283 6.36 -2.78 -5.79
C THR A 283 6.26 -1.80 -6.94
N ALA A 284 6.44 -0.51 -6.64
CA ALA A 284 6.33 0.56 -7.62
C ALA A 284 7.60 0.67 -8.48
N GLU A 285 8.77 0.53 -7.85
CA GLU A 285 10.08 0.51 -8.49
C GLU A 285 10.88 -0.67 -7.94
N ALA A 286 11.66 -1.31 -8.80
CA ALA A 286 12.51 -2.40 -8.38
C ALA A 286 13.83 -2.40 -9.19
N PRO A 287 14.88 -3.03 -8.64
CA PRO A 287 16.13 -3.18 -9.36
C PRO A 287 15.96 -3.99 -10.64
N ARG A 288 16.71 -3.62 -11.67
CA ARG A 288 16.68 -4.32 -12.96
C ARG A 288 17.33 -5.68 -12.88
N ASP A 289 18.42 -5.79 -12.12
CA ASP A 289 19.18 -7.02 -11.96
C ASP A 289 18.67 -7.83 -10.75
N PRO A 290 17.95 -8.94 -10.98
CA PRO A 290 17.40 -9.76 -9.91
C PRO A 290 18.46 -10.61 -9.19
N THR A 291 19.68 -10.68 -9.73
CA THR A 291 20.74 -11.55 -9.19
C THR A 291 21.41 -10.95 -7.96
N LYS A 292 21.24 -9.65 -7.68
CA LYS A 292 21.91 -8.93 -6.59
C LYS A 292 21.07 -8.81 -5.31
N GLY A 293 20.21 -9.80 -5.06
CA GLY A 293 19.33 -9.83 -3.90
C GLY A 293 18.12 -8.91 -4.00
N GLY A 294 17.36 -8.79 -2.92
CA GLY A 294 16.05 -8.12 -2.91
C GLY A 294 14.89 -8.95 -3.43
N ASN A 295 15.13 -10.24 -3.69
CA ASN A 295 14.10 -11.21 -4.06
C ASN A 295 13.19 -11.50 -2.86
N PHE A 296 11.88 -11.32 -3.02
CA PHE A 296 10.89 -11.82 -2.08
C PHE A 296 10.76 -13.34 -2.23
N TYR A 297 10.53 -14.07 -1.15
CA TYR A 297 10.28 -15.50 -1.21
C TYR A 297 9.14 -15.93 -0.28
N MET A 298 8.39 -16.94 -0.73
CA MET A 298 7.43 -17.70 0.07
C MET A 298 8.08 -19.02 0.48
N ALA A 299 8.80 -19.00 1.59
CA ALA A 299 9.58 -20.13 2.07
C ALA A 299 8.72 -21.36 2.39
N SER A 300 7.46 -21.18 2.82
CA SER A 300 6.53 -22.30 3.02
C SER A 300 6.32 -23.17 1.78
N TYR A 301 6.54 -22.65 0.58
CA TYR A 301 6.33 -23.34 -0.70
C TYR A 301 7.61 -23.44 -1.54
N GLY A 302 8.74 -22.93 -1.05
CA GLY A 302 9.98 -22.86 -1.82
C GLY A 302 9.85 -22.01 -3.08
N ILE A 303 9.05 -20.93 -3.03
CA ILE A 303 8.86 -20.02 -4.16
C ILE A 303 9.74 -18.79 -3.96
N MET A 304 10.50 -18.39 -4.98
CA MET A 304 11.18 -17.10 -5.01
C MET A 304 10.63 -16.22 -6.14
N MET A 305 10.39 -14.95 -5.85
CA MET A 305 9.98 -13.94 -6.83
C MET A 305 11.15 -13.02 -7.16
N GLN A 306 11.55 -13.00 -8.43
CA GLN A 306 12.51 -11.99 -8.90
C GLN A 306 11.90 -10.58 -8.77
N PRO A 307 12.67 -9.60 -8.23
CA PRO A 307 12.18 -8.24 -8.09
C PRO A 307 11.87 -7.66 -9.47
N ASN A 308 10.70 -7.05 -9.62
CA ASN A 308 10.38 -6.25 -10.79
C ASN A 308 9.49 -5.08 -10.38
N ALA A 309 9.65 -3.95 -11.06
CA ALA A 309 8.79 -2.80 -10.89
C ALA A 309 7.35 -3.16 -11.32
N ASN A 310 6.40 -2.31 -10.92
CA ASN A 310 5.01 -2.43 -11.32
C ASN A 310 4.38 -3.80 -11.01
N THR A 311 4.70 -4.36 -9.84
CA THR A 311 4.27 -5.70 -9.42
C THR A 311 3.35 -5.61 -8.21
N VAL A 312 2.23 -6.33 -8.23
CA VAL A 312 1.45 -6.63 -7.02
C VAL A 312 1.73 -8.06 -6.58
N SER A 313 1.93 -8.25 -5.28
CA SER A 313 1.98 -9.58 -4.66
C SER A 313 1.03 -9.67 -3.47
N ALA A 314 0.33 -10.79 -3.32
CA ALA A 314 -0.56 -11.04 -2.19
C ALA A 314 -0.29 -12.42 -1.58
N TRP A 315 -0.15 -12.48 -0.26
CA TRP A 315 0.18 -13.72 0.46
C TRP A 315 -0.42 -13.78 1.86
N HIS A 316 -0.43 -14.97 2.45
CA HIS A 316 -0.77 -15.16 3.85
C HIS A 316 0.43 -14.80 4.75
N PRO A 317 0.31 -13.85 5.69
CA PRO A 317 1.41 -13.46 6.57
C PRO A 317 1.83 -14.58 7.53
N GLN A 318 0.96 -15.58 7.74
CA GLN A 318 1.25 -16.75 8.57
C GLN A 318 2.08 -17.83 7.83
N ASP A 319 2.28 -17.69 6.53
CA ASP A 319 3.23 -18.52 5.81
C ASP A 319 4.64 -17.97 5.99
N TYR A 320 5.65 -18.86 6.00
CA TYR A 320 7.04 -18.44 6.11
C TYR A 320 7.42 -17.68 4.85
N HIS A 321 7.91 -16.45 5.03
CA HIS A 321 8.32 -15.57 3.95
C HIS A 321 9.45 -14.65 4.40
N GLY A 322 10.05 -13.96 3.43
CA GLY A 322 11.10 -12.99 3.68
C GLY A 322 11.61 -12.40 2.38
N THR A 323 12.71 -11.66 2.49
CA THR A 323 13.35 -11.01 1.35
C THR A 323 14.85 -11.21 1.46
N THR A 324 15.48 -11.64 0.39
CA THR A 324 16.93 -11.80 0.33
C THR A 324 17.67 -10.48 0.53
N LEU A 325 18.80 -10.53 1.21
CA LEU A 325 19.69 -9.39 1.41
C LEU A 325 20.26 -8.89 0.07
N TYR A 326 20.34 -7.57 -0.05
CA TYR A 326 20.92 -6.87 -1.19
C TYR A 326 22.45 -6.94 -1.18
N GLU A 327 23.09 -6.92 -2.34
CA GLU A 327 24.50 -6.51 -2.41
C GLU A 327 24.62 -5.02 -2.01
N MET A 328 25.61 -4.69 -1.18
CA MET A 328 25.85 -3.34 -0.71
C MET A 328 26.66 -2.53 -1.72
N LYS A 329 26.41 -1.21 -1.80
CA LYS A 329 27.34 -0.29 -2.46
C LYS A 329 28.63 -0.16 -1.67
N GLU A 330 29.76 -0.24 -2.38
CA GLU A 330 31.08 0.07 -1.83
C GLU A 330 31.22 1.58 -1.60
N GLY A 331 31.75 1.98 -0.43
CA GLY A 331 32.10 3.39 -0.14
C GLY A 331 31.84 3.85 1.31
N PRO A 332 32.32 5.06 1.67
CA PRO A 332 32.24 5.61 3.03
C PRO A 332 30.80 6.04 3.43
N GLU A 333 29.87 6.13 2.47
CA GLU A 333 28.52 6.65 2.69
C GLU A 333 27.51 5.58 3.13
N LYS A 334 27.84 4.78 4.15
CA LYS A 334 26.86 3.88 4.81
C LYS A 334 25.87 4.71 5.64
N ARG A 335 25.01 5.50 4.99
CA ARG A 335 24.04 6.37 5.65
C ARG A 335 22.84 5.55 6.13
N ALA A 336 22.33 5.94 7.30
CA ALA A 336 21.20 5.31 7.99
C ALA A 336 20.01 5.04 7.06
N GLY A 337 19.53 3.79 7.02
CA GLY A 337 18.27 3.38 6.37
C GLY A 337 18.31 3.24 4.83
N PHE A 338 19.32 3.80 4.16
CA PHE A 338 19.52 3.68 2.72
C PHE A 338 20.76 2.83 2.48
N GLU A 339 20.65 1.52 2.62
CA GLU A 339 21.64 0.64 2.01
C GLU A 339 21.44 0.72 0.50
N VAL A 340 22.14 1.70 -0.10
CA VAL A 340 22.15 1.91 -1.54
C VAL A 340 22.78 0.66 -2.14
N ARG A 341 22.07 0.04 -3.09
CA ARG A 341 22.60 -1.08 -3.86
C ARG A 341 23.83 -0.63 -4.65
N CYS A 342 24.72 -1.56 -4.96
CA CYS A 342 25.94 -1.26 -5.74
C CYS A 342 25.63 -0.65 -7.13
N ASP A 343 24.48 -0.96 -7.71
CA ASP A 343 24.01 -0.46 -9.00
C ASP A 343 23.28 0.89 -8.92
N GLY A 344 23.00 1.41 -7.71
CA GLY A 344 22.24 2.65 -7.52
C GLY A 344 20.73 2.50 -7.72
N ASP A 345 20.24 1.29 -8.03
CA ASP A 345 18.82 1.02 -8.14
C ASP A 345 18.15 1.00 -6.75
N ILE A 346 16.85 1.26 -6.73
CA ILE A 346 16.02 1.18 -5.53
C ILE A 346 14.90 0.16 -5.70
N ASN A 347 14.52 -0.49 -4.60
CA ASN A 347 13.28 -1.21 -4.48
C ASN A 347 12.36 -0.40 -3.57
N THR A 348 11.27 0.17 -4.11
CA THR A 348 10.32 0.93 -3.31
C THR A 348 8.89 0.62 -3.71
N GLY A 349 8.01 0.71 -2.71
CA GLY A 349 6.61 0.38 -2.89
C GLY A 349 5.82 0.59 -1.61
N MET A 350 4.66 -0.05 -1.55
CA MET A 350 3.84 -0.04 -0.35
C MET A 350 3.20 -1.40 -0.08
N VAL A 351 2.77 -1.58 1.16
CA VAL A 351 2.06 -2.77 1.63
C VAL A 351 0.79 -2.33 2.32
N PHE A 352 -0.34 -2.96 1.98
CA PHE A 352 -1.57 -2.87 2.76
C PHE A 352 -1.56 -3.92 3.85
N GLU A 353 -1.73 -3.47 5.09
CA GLU A 353 -1.95 -4.33 6.23
C GLU A 353 -3.08 -3.79 7.09
N VAL A 354 -3.70 -4.66 7.88
CA VAL A 354 -4.58 -4.27 8.98
C VAL A 354 -4.10 -5.01 10.20
N SER A 355 -3.20 -4.39 10.96
CA SER A 355 -2.52 -5.04 12.09
C SER A 355 -3.50 -5.51 13.17
N LYS A 356 -3.13 -6.57 13.89
CA LYS A 356 -3.88 -6.97 15.09
C LYS A 356 -3.92 -5.85 16.13
N ALA A 357 -2.90 -5.00 16.15
CA ALA A 357 -2.81 -3.87 17.05
C ALA A 357 -3.85 -2.78 16.74
N ILE A 358 -4.14 -2.49 15.46
CA ILE A 358 -5.17 -1.49 15.12
C ILE A 358 -6.57 -1.98 15.52
N LYS A 359 -6.85 -3.28 15.37
CA LYS A 359 -8.07 -3.91 15.90
C LYS A 359 -8.19 -3.74 17.41
N ASN A 360 -7.13 -4.04 18.15
CA ASN A 360 -7.12 -3.89 19.61
C ASN A 360 -7.26 -2.43 20.06
N ALA A 361 -6.65 -1.50 19.32
CA ALA A 361 -6.77 -0.07 19.56
C ALA A 361 -8.20 0.43 19.32
N ARG A 362 -8.88 -0.06 18.28
CA ARG A 362 -10.28 0.28 17.99
C ARG A 362 -11.19 -0.04 19.17
N MET A 363 -11.07 -1.24 19.74
CA MET A 363 -11.90 -1.69 20.86
C MET A 363 -11.72 -0.83 22.13
N ARG A 364 -10.59 -0.12 22.25
CA ARG A 364 -10.24 0.72 23.41
C ARG A 364 -10.43 2.21 23.15
N SER A 365 -10.76 2.59 21.92
CA SER A 365 -10.79 3.98 21.50
C SER A 365 -12.24 4.49 21.39
N PRO A 366 -12.57 5.68 21.95
CA PRO A 366 -13.85 6.34 21.73
C PRO A 366 -13.92 6.98 20.33
N TRP A 367 -13.05 6.60 19.40
CA TRP A 367 -12.86 7.25 18.10
C TRP A 367 -14.18 7.48 17.34
N LEU A 368 -15.09 6.49 17.33
CA LEU A 368 -16.42 6.67 16.74
C LEU A 368 -17.25 7.73 17.47
N ASP A 369 -17.24 7.72 18.80
CA ASP A 369 -17.99 8.67 19.62
C ASP A 369 -17.47 10.09 19.42
N GLU A 370 -16.15 10.26 19.32
CA GLU A 370 -15.51 11.54 19.04
C GLU A 370 -15.79 12.03 17.62
N ARG A 371 -15.71 11.15 16.61
CA ARG A 371 -16.05 11.49 15.23
C ARG A 371 -17.52 11.87 15.09
N ASN A 372 -18.43 11.14 15.72
CA ASN A 372 -19.85 11.46 15.72
C ASN A 372 -20.15 12.78 16.44
N LYS A 373 -19.43 13.10 17.52
CA LYS A 373 -19.50 14.42 18.18
C LYS A 373 -19.01 15.54 17.27
N LEU A 374 -17.93 15.33 16.50
CA LEU A 374 -17.42 16.31 15.53
C LEU A 374 -18.43 16.55 14.39
N LYS A 375 -19.02 15.49 13.84
CA LYS A 375 -20.08 15.59 12.81
C LYS A 375 -21.29 16.39 13.29
N ARG A 376 -21.71 16.22 14.56
CA ARG A 376 -22.82 16.98 15.17
C ARG A 376 -22.49 18.45 15.43
N LYS A 377 -21.20 18.80 15.54
CA LYS A 377 -20.74 20.17 15.78
C LYS A 377 -20.43 20.95 14.51
N ALA A 378 -20.33 20.30 13.35
CA ALA A 378 -20.19 21.01 12.08
C ALA A 378 -21.48 21.82 11.83
N PRO A 379 -21.41 23.17 11.69
CA PRO A 379 -22.60 23.95 11.40
C PRO A 379 -23.17 23.47 10.07
N VAL A 380 -24.45 23.07 10.09
CA VAL A 380 -25.22 22.80 8.89
C VAL A 380 -25.12 24.05 8.03
N ARG A 381 -24.31 24.01 6.97
CA ARG A 381 -24.33 25.07 5.96
C ARG A 381 -25.72 25.04 5.35
N GLU A 382 -26.54 26.01 5.74
CA GLU A 382 -27.83 26.29 5.15
C GLU A 382 -27.61 26.42 3.63
N VAL A 383 -27.98 25.37 2.89
CA VAL A 383 -28.06 25.46 1.44
C VAL A 383 -29.24 26.38 1.16
N LYS A 384 -28.97 27.68 0.99
CA LYS A 384 -29.94 28.61 0.42
C LYS A 384 -30.36 28.07 -0.95
N ARG A 385 -31.50 27.38 -0.97
CA ARG A 385 -32.24 27.04 -2.19
C ARG A 385 -32.56 28.34 -2.91
N LEU A 386 -31.74 28.70 -3.90
CA LEU A 386 -32.13 29.64 -4.94
C LEU A 386 -33.18 28.96 -5.82
N THR A 387 -34.45 29.12 -5.45
CA THR A 387 -35.60 28.79 -6.28
C THR A 387 -35.60 29.69 -7.52
N LYS A 388 -35.00 29.22 -8.62
CA LYS A 388 -35.25 29.77 -9.96
C LYS A 388 -36.64 29.35 -10.41
N GLN A 389 -37.65 30.16 -10.10
CA GLN A 389 -38.92 30.16 -10.82
C GLN A 389 -38.70 30.91 -12.14
N THR A 390 -38.57 30.17 -13.24
CA THR A 390 -38.78 30.70 -14.59
C THR A 390 -40.02 30.01 -15.14
N ARG A 391 -41.15 30.73 -15.14
CA ARG A 391 -42.32 30.37 -15.95
C ARG A 391 -42.40 31.34 -17.12
N TYR A 392 -42.18 30.81 -18.32
CA TYR A 392 -42.73 31.37 -19.55
C TYR A 392 -44.25 31.18 -19.54
N GLY A 393 -45.00 32.21 -19.96
CA GLY A 393 -46.43 32.09 -20.18
C GLY A 393 -47.16 33.41 -20.44
N LEU A 394 -47.02 33.91 -21.69
CA LEU A 394 -48.04 34.58 -22.51
C LEU A 394 -48.74 35.90 -22.07
N ARG A 395 -48.90 36.76 -23.09
CA ARG A 395 -49.55 38.09 -23.21
C ARG A 395 -51.01 38.09 -22.69
N ALA A 396 -51.72 39.21 -22.45
CA ALA A 396 -51.76 40.51 -23.13
C ALA A 396 -52.43 41.62 -22.27
N ARG A 397 -52.19 42.90 -22.66
CA ARG A 397 -53.02 44.15 -22.55
C ARG A 397 -53.75 44.40 -21.21
N THR A 398 -53.69 45.57 -20.58
CA THR A 398 -54.25 46.84 -21.11
C THR A 398 -53.82 48.02 -20.21
N THR A 399 -53.77 49.19 -20.82
CA THR A 399 -53.53 50.57 -20.35
C THR A 399 -54.36 51.09 -19.17
N LYS A 400 -53.86 52.22 -18.61
CA LYS A 400 -54.53 53.31 -17.85
C LYS A 400 -54.82 53.02 -16.36
N ARG A 401 -54.65 53.94 -15.39
CA ARG A 401 -54.23 55.35 -15.26
C ARG A 401 -54.26 55.66 -13.74
N ILE A 402 -53.64 56.78 -13.32
CA ILE A 402 -53.93 57.61 -12.09
C ILE A 402 -53.32 57.03 -10.79
N LEU A 403 -52.23 57.59 -10.24
CA LEU A 403 -52.02 58.83 -9.44
C LEU A 403 -52.32 58.67 -7.94
N SER A 404 -51.34 59.14 -7.14
CA SER A 404 -51.40 59.61 -5.73
C SER A 404 -51.70 58.55 -4.66
N LEU A 405 -51.00 58.46 -3.52
CA LEU A 405 -50.14 59.37 -2.75
C LEU A 405 -48.90 58.62 -2.26
#